data_AF-A0A1H0MHD6-F1
#
_entry.id   AF-A0A1H0MHD6-F1
#
_cell.length_a   1.000
_cell.length_b   1.000
_cell.length_c   1.000
_cell.angle_alpha   90.00
_cell.angle_beta   90.00
_cell.angle_gamma   90.00
#
_symmetry.space_group_name_H-M   'P 1'
#
loop_
_entity.id
_entity.type
_entity.pdbx_description
1 polymer ?
#
loop_
_entity_poly.entity_id
_entity_poly.type
_entity_poly.pdbx_seq_one_letter_code
_entity_poly.pdbx_strand_id
1 'polypeptide(L)'
;MKSSAAKDGESIGEAAARFGLETHVLRHWEDAGLLDPTRDAAGRRRYTEGDSVRIAVILRNKAAGLSLDQIRVLLDDGAPDRHRVLEEHVAELDRRAADIAQARAMTEHALRCRSHDITECPRFRSHVADVLSGEARWLLVHTEPMGGPIPSSPSEATCAN
;
A
#
# COMPACT_ATOMS: atom_id res chain seq x y z
N MET A 1 21.04 33.88 -10.10
CA MET A 1 20.86 33.24 -11.42
C MET A 1 19.75 32.19 -11.30
N LYS A 2 18.65 32.38 -12.05
CA LYS A 2 17.54 31.47 -12.42
C LYS A 2 16.84 30.60 -11.34
N SER A 3 15.87 31.19 -10.62
CA SER A 3 14.83 30.45 -9.86
C SER A 3 13.47 30.36 -10.57
N SER A 4 13.42 30.47 -11.91
CA SER A 4 12.15 30.53 -12.65
C SER A 4 11.64 29.20 -13.21
N ALA A 5 12.32 28.07 -12.94
CA ALA A 5 11.92 26.75 -13.47
C ALA A 5 10.85 26.03 -12.62
N ALA A 6 10.51 26.55 -11.43
CA ALA A 6 9.51 25.96 -10.55
C ALA A 6 8.05 26.35 -10.90
N LYS A 7 7.81 27.05 -12.02
CA LYS A 7 6.50 27.62 -12.35
C LYS A 7 5.62 26.77 -13.26
N ASP A 8 6.10 25.67 -13.81
CA ASP A 8 5.31 24.79 -14.64
C ASP A 8 5.59 23.35 -14.22
N GLY A 9 4.70 22.76 -13.41
CA GLY A 9 4.83 21.35 -12.98
C GLY A 9 4.94 20.38 -14.16
N GLU A 10 5.39 19.15 -13.91
CA GLU A 10 5.56 18.12 -14.95
C GLU A 10 4.25 17.90 -15.71
N SER A 11 4.34 17.69 -17.03
CA SER A 11 3.19 17.22 -17.80
C SER A 11 2.78 15.80 -17.38
N ILE A 12 1.56 15.39 -17.73
CA ILE A 12 1.11 14.01 -17.46
C ILE A 12 2.01 12.95 -18.11
N GLY A 13 2.59 13.25 -19.28
CA GLY A 13 3.49 12.32 -19.97
C GLY A 13 4.83 12.17 -19.25
N GLU A 14 5.40 13.29 -18.80
CA GLU A 14 6.67 13.29 -18.04
C GLU A 14 6.50 12.59 -16.69
N ALA A 15 5.44 12.93 -15.94
CA ALA A 15 5.15 12.29 -14.66
C ALA A 15 4.91 10.78 -14.84
N ALA A 16 4.08 10.38 -15.82
CA ALA A 16 3.80 8.98 -16.10
C ALA A 16 5.09 8.22 -16.46
N ALA A 17 5.93 8.77 -17.36
CA ALA A 17 7.19 8.15 -17.74
C ALA A 17 8.16 8.01 -16.56
N ARG A 18 8.28 9.03 -15.70
CA ARG A 18 9.16 8.99 -14.53
C ARG A 18 8.80 7.88 -13.55
N PHE A 19 7.51 7.63 -13.36
CA PHE A 19 7.02 6.59 -12.46
C PHE A 19 6.75 5.24 -13.15
N GLY A 20 7.04 5.11 -14.44
CA GLY A 20 6.77 3.89 -15.21
C GLY A 20 5.28 3.55 -15.29
N LEU A 21 4.43 4.57 -15.31
CA LEU A 21 2.97 4.45 -15.36
C LEU A 21 2.45 4.80 -16.75
N GLU A 22 1.28 4.29 -17.06
CA GLU A 22 0.50 4.77 -18.19
C GLU A 22 -0.25 6.06 -17.81
N THR A 23 -0.37 7.00 -18.75
CA THR A 23 -1.04 8.29 -18.47
C THR A 23 -2.49 8.12 -18.01
N HIS A 24 -3.19 7.05 -18.43
CA HIS A 24 -4.56 6.78 -17.97
C HIS A 24 -4.62 6.42 -16.48
N VAL A 25 -3.55 5.87 -15.89
CA VAL A 25 -3.48 5.57 -14.46
C VAL A 25 -3.49 6.86 -13.64
N LEU A 26 -2.73 7.87 -14.06
CA LEU A 26 -2.74 9.17 -13.39
C LEU A 26 -4.09 9.88 -13.50
N ARG A 27 -4.78 9.75 -14.65
CA ARG A 27 -6.16 10.25 -14.81
C ARG A 27 -7.12 9.51 -13.88
N HIS A 28 -7.02 8.19 -13.82
CA HIS A 28 -7.85 7.39 -12.93
C HIS A 28 -7.64 7.74 -11.45
N TRP A 29 -6.42 8.03 -11.02
CA TRP A 29 -6.14 8.47 -9.65
C TRP A 29 -6.67 9.87 -9.35
N GLU A 30 -6.63 10.79 -10.31
CA GLU A 30 -7.32 12.08 -10.20
C GLU A 30 -8.83 11.88 -10.08
N ASP A 31 -9.45 11.05 -10.92
CA ASP A 31 -10.88 10.72 -10.86
C ASP A 31 -11.26 10.05 -9.52
N ALA A 32 -10.35 9.28 -8.92
CA ALA A 32 -10.52 8.65 -7.61
C ALA A 32 -10.25 9.58 -6.41
N GLY A 33 -9.94 10.86 -6.66
CA GLY A 33 -9.65 11.87 -5.65
C GLY A 33 -8.28 11.71 -4.97
N LEU A 34 -7.39 10.90 -5.54
CA LEU A 34 -6.05 10.66 -5.01
C LEU A 34 -5.03 11.69 -5.48
N LEU A 35 -5.33 12.46 -6.52
CA LEU A 35 -4.46 13.52 -7.04
C LEU A 35 -5.32 14.73 -7.40
N ASP A 36 -4.77 15.94 -7.22
CA ASP A 36 -5.40 17.19 -7.64
C ASP A 36 -4.35 18.06 -8.36
N PRO A 37 -3.91 17.66 -9.56
CA PRO A 37 -2.85 18.38 -10.26
C PRO A 37 -3.34 19.76 -10.72
N THR A 38 -2.47 20.75 -10.58
CA THR A 38 -2.72 22.10 -11.11
C THR A 38 -2.89 22.09 -12.63
N ARG A 39 -3.49 23.15 -13.18
CA ARG A 39 -3.65 23.33 -14.63
C ARG A 39 -2.94 24.59 -15.11
N ASP A 40 -2.25 24.49 -16.24
CA ASP A 40 -1.65 25.66 -16.90
C ASP A 40 -2.72 26.54 -17.59
N ALA A 41 -2.29 27.68 -18.13
CA ALA A 41 -3.16 28.62 -18.84
C ALA A 41 -3.88 28.02 -20.06
N ALA A 42 -3.41 26.89 -20.60
CA ALA A 42 -4.03 26.16 -21.69
C ALA A 42 -4.91 24.99 -21.19
N GLY A 43 -5.17 24.88 -19.88
CA GLY A 43 -5.99 23.84 -19.26
C GLY A 43 -5.31 22.48 -19.11
N ARG A 44 -4.00 22.39 -19.37
CA ARG A 44 -3.24 21.12 -19.31
C ARG A 44 -2.77 20.84 -17.89
N ARG A 45 -2.81 19.56 -17.48
CA ARG A 45 -2.37 19.10 -16.16
C ARG A 45 -0.87 19.33 -15.96
N ARG A 46 -0.53 19.82 -14.77
CA ARG A 46 0.80 20.11 -14.28
C ARG A 46 0.94 19.52 -12.89
N TYR A 47 1.79 18.50 -12.79
CA TYR A 47 2.09 17.80 -11.55
C TYR A 47 3.23 18.51 -10.84
N THR A 48 2.94 19.01 -9.65
CA THR A 48 3.91 19.67 -8.79
C THR A 48 4.82 18.65 -8.10
N GLU A 49 5.82 19.14 -7.36
CA GLU A 49 6.62 18.29 -6.49
C GLU A 49 5.75 17.59 -5.43
N GLY A 50 4.72 18.27 -4.91
CA GLY A 50 3.76 17.69 -3.96
C GLY A 50 2.98 16.52 -4.58
N ASP A 51 2.51 16.68 -5.82
CA ASP A 51 1.84 15.60 -6.55
C ASP A 51 2.77 14.42 -6.80
N SER A 52 4.05 14.70 -7.05
CA SER A 52 5.09 13.70 -7.25
C SER A 52 5.30 12.84 -6.01
N VAL A 53 5.39 13.47 -4.83
CA VAL A 53 5.45 12.77 -3.55
C VAL A 53 4.18 11.93 -3.34
N ARG A 54 3.01 12.50 -3.65
CA ARG A 54 1.73 11.80 -3.52
C ARG A 54 1.65 10.55 -4.41
N ILE A 55 2.09 10.64 -5.67
CA ILE A 55 2.23 9.50 -6.58
C ILE A 55 3.16 8.42 -5.99
N ALA A 56 4.32 8.82 -5.47
CA ALA A 56 5.26 7.89 -4.87
C ALA A 56 4.67 7.17 -3.64
N VAL A 57 3.90 7.89 -2.81
CA VAL A 57 3.18 7.32 -1.65
C VAL A 57 2.13 6.31 -2.12
N ILE A 58 1.33 6.63 -3.14
CA ILE A 58 0.33 5.70 -3.69
C ILE A 58 1.02 4.42 -4.18
N LEU A 59 2.10 4.54 -4.96
CA LEU A 59 2.85 3.40 -5.47
C LEU A 59 3.42 2.52 -4.35
N ARG A 60 4.07 3.13 -3.35
CA ARG A 60 4.67 2.41 -2.24
C ARG A 60 3.63 1.63 -1.43
N ASN A 61 2.49 2.26 -1.14
CA ASN A 61 1.42 1.63 -0.37
C ASN A 61 0.67 0.56 -1.16
N LYS A 62 0.47 0.77 -2.47
CA LYS A 62 -0.14 -0.25 -3.33
C LYS A 62 0.75 -1.50 -3.41
N ALA A 63 2.07 -1.32 -3.50
CA ALA A 63 3.04 -2.42 -3.43
C ALA A 63 3.06 -3.11 -2.06
N ALA A 64 2.77 -2.37 -0.99
CA ALA A 64 2.56 -2.89 0.35
C ALA A 64 1.17 -3.54 0.55
N GLY A 65 0.31 -3.55 -0.47
CA GLY A 65 -0.99 -4.22 -0.47
C GLY A 65 -2.16 -3.42 0.09
N LEU A 66 -2.05 -2.08 0.21
CA LEU A 66 -3.25 -1.26 0.46
C LEU A 66 -4.13 -1.19 -0.79
N SER A 67 -5.43 -1.13 -0.56
CA SER A 67 -6.39 -0.72 -1.57
C SER A 67 -6.31 0.79 -1.84
N LEU A 68 -6.83 1.24 -3.00
CA LEU A 68 -6.93 2.66 -3.29
C LEU A 68 -7.83 3.41 -2.28
N ASP A 69 -8.82 2.73 -1.71
CA ASP A 69 -9.69 3.32 -0.68
C ASP A 69 -8.95 3.60 0.62
N GLN A 70 -8.11 2.66 1.07
CA GLN A 70 -7.26 2.85 2.26
C GLN A 70 -6.21 3.94 2.00
N ILE A 71 -5.63 3.96 0.80
CA ILE A 71 -4.67 5.01 0.42
C ILE A 71 -5.34 6.39 0.41
N ARG A 72 -6.62 6.47 0.01
CA ARG A 72 -7.38 7.73 0.08
C ARG A 72 -7.50 8.23 1.52
N VAL A 73 -7.88 7.35 2.45
CA VAL A 73 -7.96 7.67 3.89
C VAL A 73 -6.60 8.06 4.46
N LEU A 74 -5.52 7.40 4.04
CA LEU A 74 -4.16 7.71 4.45
C LEU A 74 -3.73 9.12 4.01
N LEU A 75 -4.12 9.50 2.80
CA LEU A 75 -3.74 10.75 2.15
C LEU A 75 -4.66 11.95 2.49
N ASP A 76 -5.73 11.71 3.23
CA ASP A 76 -6.67 12.72 3.73
C ASP A 76 -6.38 13.02 5.21
N ASP A 77 -5.72 14.15 5.47
CA ASP A 77 -5.35 14.57 6.83
C ASP A 77 -6.57 14.81 7.74
N GLY A 78 -7.76 15.02 7.17
CA GLY A 78 -9.01 15.21 7.91
C GLY A 78 -9.79 13.92 8.17
N ALA A 79 -9.35 12.78 7.66
CA ALA A 79 -10.10 11.53 7.77
C ALA A 79 -10.12 11.03 9.24
N PRO A 80 -11.31 10.85 9.85
CA PRO A 80 -11.44 10.50 11.27
C PRO A 80 -10.80 9.14 11.63
N ASP A 81 -10.76 8.22 10.65
CA ASP A 81 -10.24 6.85 10.81
C ASP A 81 -8.77 6.68 10.38
N ARG A 82 -8.07 7.78 10.05
CA ARG A 82 -6.72 7.71 9.48
C ARG A 82 -5.73 6.95 10.38
N HIS A 83 -5.74 7.21 11.68
CA HIS A 83 -4.86 6.53 12.63
C HIS A 83 -5.16 5.02 12.69
N ARG A 84 -6.44 4.64 12.78
CA ARG A 84 -6.86 3.24 12.80
C ARG A 84 -6.40 2.50 11.55
N VAL A 85 -6.59 3.08 10.36
CA VAL A 85 -6.16 2.47 9.09
C VAL A 85 -4.64 2.31 9.04
N LEU A 86 -3.87 3.27 9.55
CA LEU A 86 -2.42 3.19 9.61
C LEU A 86 -1.94 2.11 10.60
N GLU A 87 -2.56 2.01 11.77
CA GLU A 87 -2.24 0.98 12.78
C GLU A 87 -2.55 -0.43 12.25
N GLU A 88 -3.72 -0.62 11.63
CA GLU A 88 -4.09 -1.87 10.96
C GLU A 88 -3.10 -2.23 9.85
N HIS A 89 -2.66 -1.22 9.08
CA HIS A 89 -1.68 -1.44 8.04
C HIS A 89 -0.30 -1.84 8.58
N VAL A 90 0.17 -1.19 9.65
CA VAL A 90 1.43 -1.56 10.31
C VAL A 90 1.36 -3.02 10.82
N ALA A 91 0.28 -3.39 11.48
CA ALA A 91 0.09 -4.77 11.96
C ALA A 91 0.12 -5.80 10.82
N GLU A 92 -0.44 -5.46 9.66
CA GLU A 92 -0.39 -6.31 8.47
C GLU A 92 1.02 -6.41 7.87
N LEU A 93 1.75 -5.29 7.81
CA LEU A 93 3.14 -5.28 7.36
C LEU A 93 4.03 -6.15 8.26
N ASP A 94 3.85 -6.05 9.58
CA ASP A 94 4.62 -6.82 10.55
C ASP A 94 4.36 -8.33 10.40
N ARG A 95 3.09 -8.72 10.19
CA ARG A 95 2.75 -10.13 9.88
C ARG A 95 3.48 -10.61 8.62
N ARG A 96 3.36 -9.89 7.50
CA ARG A 96 4.03 -10.25 6.24
C ARG A 96 5.55 -10.29 6.37
N ALA A 97 6.13 -9.36 7.12
CA ALA A 97 7.56 -9.35 7.38
C ALA A 97 8.01 -10.60 8.15
N ALA A 98 7.26 -11.01 9.17
CA ALA A 98 7.53 -12.22 9.93
C ALA A 98 7.49 -13.47 9.03
N ASP A 99 6.50 -13.59 8.13
CA ASP A 99 6.41 -14.71 7.20
C ASP A 99 7.53 -14.74 6.17
N ILE A 100 7.88 -13.60 5.60
CA ILE A 100 9.01 -13.50 4.68
C ILE A 100 10.30 -13.90 5.42
N ALA A 101 10.47 -13.50 6.68
CA ALA A 101 11.62 -13.89 7.49
C ALA A 101 11.64 -15.40 7.76
N GLN A 102 10.49 -16.00 8.07
CA GLN A 102 10.35 -17.43 8.30
C GLN A 102 10.65 -18.25 7.03
N ALA A 103 10.07 -17.86 5.89
CA ALA A 103 10.32 -18.49 4.59
C ALA A 103 11.78 -18.36 4.15
N ARG A 104 12.40 -17.21 4.40
CA ARG A 104 13.83 -16.98 4.18
C ARG A 104 14.67 -17.93 5.04
N ALA A 105 14.38 -18.02 6.34
CA ALA A 105 15.11 -18.90 7.26
C ALA A 105 14.98 -20.38 6.86
N MET A 106 13.78 -20.81 6.45
CA MET A 106 13.53 -22.15 5.91
C MET A 106 14.36 -22.41 4.65
N THR A 107 14.38 -21.46 3.71
CA THR A 107 15.16 -21.54 2.46
C THR A 107 16.66 -21.63 2.75
N GLU A 108 17.17 -20.78 3.64
CA GLU A 108 18.57 -20.82 4.06
C GLU A 108 18.94 -22.14 4.73
N HIS A 109 18.02 -22.72 5.51
CA HIS A 109 18.22 -24.04 6.09
C HIS A 109 18.27 -25.12 5.00
N ALA A 110 17.34 -25.09 4.04
CA ALA A 110 17.28 -26.04 2.93
C ALA A 110 18.60 -26.10 2.15
N LEU A 111 19.25 -24.94 1.92
CA LEU A 111 20.55 -24.85 1.24
C LEU A 111 21.70 -25.58 1.96
N ARG A 112 21.57 -25.82 3.28
CA ARG A 112 22.63 -26.41 4.12
C ARG A 112 22.24 -27.76 4.72
N CYS A 113 20.98 -28.15 4.58
CA CYS A 113 20.47 -29.37 5.18
C CYS A 113 21.06 -30.58 4.46
N ARG A 114 21.51 -31.57 5.25
CA ARG A 114 22.04 -32.85 4.74
C ARG A 114 21.06 -34.01 4.98
N SER A 115 19.84 -33.71 5.42
CA SER A 115 18.83 -34.75 5.63
C SER A 115 18.49 -35.40 4.30
N HIS A 116 18.32 -36.72 4.30
CA HIS A 116 17.90 -37.46 3.11
C HIS A 116 16.42 -37.15 2.76
N ASP A 117 15.61 -36.86 3.78
CA ASP A 117 14.25 -36.37 3.66
C ASP A 117 14.08 -35.08 4.49
N ILE A 118 13.62 -34.02 3.84
CA ILE A 118 13.42 -32.72 4.50
C ILE A 118 12.20 -32.73 5.43
N THR A 119 11.19 -33.58 5.21
CA THR A 119 9.99 -33.62 6.06
C THR A 119 10.26 -34.25 7.42
N GLU A 120 11.32 -35.07 7.49
CA GLU A 120 11.83 -35.69 8.72
C GLU A 120 12.87 -34.82 9.43
N CYS A 121 13.35 -33.74 8.79
CA CYS A 121 14.29 -32.83 9.44
C CYS A 121 13.60 -32.01 10.54
N PRO A 122 14.00 -32.13 11.82
CA PRO A 122 13.32 -31.43 12.91
C PRO A 122 13.32 -29.91 12.74
N ARG A 123 14.40 -29.35 12.18
CA ARG A 123 14.53 -27.92 11.92
C ARG A 123 13.60 -27.47 10.78
N PHE A 124 13.46 -28.26 9.72
CA PHE A 124 12.51 -27.94 8.64
C PHE A 124 11.07 -28.00 9.16
N ARG A 125 10.73 -29.00 9.97
CA ARG A 125 9.40 -29.11 10.61
C ARG A 125 9.09 -27.92 11.51
N SER A 126 10.07 -27.40 12.26
CA SER A 126 9.85 -26.19 13.07
C SER A 126 9.53 -24.94 12.26
N HIS A 127 10.01 -24.87 11.01
CA HIS A 127 9.73 -23.72 10.13
C HIS A 127 8.28 -23.68 9.64
N VAL A 128 7.57 -24.80 9.68
CA VAL A 128 6.18 -24.94 9.22
C VAL A 128 5.21 -25.31 10.34
N ALA A 129 5.65 -25.25 11.61
CA ALA A 129 4.88 -25.73 12.75
C ALA A 129 3.57 -24.95 12.96
N ASP A 130 3.61 -23.65 12.73
CA ASP A 130 2.48 -22.71 12.73
C ASP A 130 1.46 -23.02 11.62
N VAL A 131 1.93 -23.44 10.44
CA VAL A 131 1.07 -23.90 9.34
C VAL A 131 0.41 -25.23 9.71
N LEU A 132 1.18 -26.15 10.30
CA LEU A 132 0.67 -27.45 10.75
C LEU A 132 -0.32 -27.33 11.91
N SER A 133 -0.16 -26.34 12.80
CA SER A 133 -1.11 -26.06 13.88
C SER A 133 -2.33 -25.24 13.43
N GLY A 134 -2.29 -24.67 12.21
CA GLY A 134 -3.36 -23.84 11.65
C GLY A 134 -3.36 -22.39 12.16
N GLU A 135 -2.35 -21.99 12.95
CA GLU A 135 -2.17 -20.61 13.41
C GLU A 135 -1.84 -19.66 12.24
N ALA A 136 -1.15 -20.16 11.22
CA ALA A 136 -0.82 -19.40 10.02
C ALA A 136 -1.93 -19.40 8.95
N ARG A 137 -3.22 -19.48 9.34
CA ARG A 137 -4.35 -19.50 8.40
C ARG A 137 -4.40 -18.29 7.46
N TRP A 138 -3.81 -17.18 7.88
CA TRP A 138 -3.69 -15.96 7.09
C TRP A 138 -2.83 -16.13 5.83
N LEU A 139 -1.91 -17.11 5.77
CA LEU A 139 -1.18 -17.48 4.54
C LEU A 139 -2.11 -17.88 3.39
N LEU A 140 -3.30 -18.41 3.68
CA LEU A 140 -4.27 -18.80 2.67
C LEU A 140 -5.10 -17.62 2.16
N VAL A 141 -5.04 -16.47 2.84
CA VAL A 141 -5.70 -15.23 2.43
C VAL A 141 -4.73 -14.46 1.52
N HIS A 142 -4.44 -15.01 0.35
CA HIS A 142 -3.77 -14.26 -0.70
C HIS A 142 -4.74 -13.18 -1.24
N THR A 143 -4.66 -11.97 -0.68
CA THR A 143 -5.09 -10.69 -1.28
C THR A 143 -6.38 -10.75 -2.11
N GLU A 144 -7.55 -10.82 -1.47
CA GLU A 144 -8.65 -9.99 -1.95
C GLU A 144 -8.50 -8.63 -1.28
N PRO A 145 -8.61 -7.51 -2.02
CA PRO A 145 -8.68 -6.21 -1.37
C PRO A 145 -9.93 -6.25 -0.51
N MET A 146 -9.76 -6.26 0.82
CA MET A 146 -10.85 -6.17 1.78
C MET A 146 -11.45 -4.76 1.67
N GLY A 147 -12.25 -4.54 0.63
CA GLY A 147 -13.25 -3.48 0.52
C GLY A 147 -14.49 -3.92 1.28
N GLY A 148 -14.36 -4.14 2.60
CA GLY A 148 -15.50 -4.09 3.48
C GLY A 148 -15.93 -2.64 3.61
N PRO A 149 -17.24 -2.32 3.58
CA PRO A 149 -17.69 -0.94 3.74
C PRO A 149 -17.16 -0.40 5.07
N ILE A 150 -16.52 0.78 5.02
CA ILE A 150 -16.21 1.57 6.20
C ILE A 150 -17.54 1.75 6.93
N PRO A 151 -17.71 1.29 8.19
CA PRO A 151 -18.91 1.58 8.93
C PRO A 151 -19.02 3.10 9.03
N SER A 152 -20.03 3.67 8.37
CA SER A 152 -20.33 5.09 8.48
C SER A 152 -20.55 5.39 9.96
N SER A 153 -19.70 6.28 10.50
CA SER A 153 -19.85 6.85 11.84
C SER A 153 -21.31 7.26 12.09
N PRO A 154 -21.88 7.01 13.29
CA PRO A 154 -23.23 7.41 13.61
C PRO A 154 -23.32 8.95 13.62
N SER A 155 -23.98 9.49 12.60
CA SER A 155 -24.45 10.87 12.56
C SER A 155 -25.46 11.09 13.71
N GLU A 156 -25.07 12.02 14.59
CA GLU A 156 -25.91 12.96 15.32
C GLU A 156 -27.03 12.40 16.21
N ALA A 157 -26.67 12.12 17.47
CA ALA A 157 -27.59 12.33 18.58
C ALA A 157 -27.68 13.84 18.87
N THR A 158 -28.54 14.56 18.14
CA THR A 158 -29.08 15.85 18.59
C THR A 158 -30.50 15.62 19.08
N CYS A 159 -30.64 15.24 20.35
CA CYS A 159 -31.89 15.44 21.08
C CYS A 159 -31.95 16.92 21.49
N ALA A 160 -32.67 17.71 20.73
CA ALA A 160 -33.22 18.99 21.15
C ALA A 160 -34.69 19.03 20.74
N ASN A 161 -35.57 18.64 21.67
CA ASN A 161 -36.74 19.41 22.15
C ASN A 161 -37.54 18.55 23.14
#